data_AF-T2PIJ5-F1
#
_entry.id   AF-T2PIJ5-F1
#
_cell.length_a   1.000
_cell.length_b   1.000
_cell.length_c   1.000
_cell.angle_alpha   90.00
_cell.angle_beta   90.00
_cell.angle_gamma   90.00
#
_symmetry.space_group_name_H-M   'P 1'
#
loop_
_entity.id
_entity.type
_entity.pdbx_description
1 polymer ?
#
loop_
_entity_poly.entity_id
_entity_poly.type
_entity_poly.pdbx_seq_one_letter_code
_entity_poly.pdbx_strand_id
1 'polypeptide(L)' 'MLLCDTFHNLLELLYYFGFAASCAIYERGLSSNVRYLFLFVMIYVRFAEKFSRMLDLAVTYKRLITFNLILDYT' A
#
# COMPACT_ATOMS: atom_id res chain seq x y z
N MET A 1 12.61 -8.42 5.46
CA MET A 1 11.39 -9.16 5.08
C MET A 1 10.31 -8.95 6.14
N LEU A 2 10.46 -9.48 7.37
CA LEU A 2 9.48 -9.36 8.46
C LEU A 2 8.91 -7.94 8.72
N LEU A 3 9.73 -6.90 8.73
CA LEU A 3 9.28 -5.50 8.90
C LEU A 3 8.44 -4.98 7.72
N CYS A 4 8.76 -5.40 6.49
CA CYS A 4 8.06 -4.98 5.27
C CYS A 4 6.68 -5.66 5.18
N ASP A 5 6.62 -6.95 5.52
CA ASP A 5 5.35 -7.69 5.61
C ASP A 5 4.44 -7.10 6.71
N THR A 6 5.03 -6.70 7.85
CA THR A 6 4.27 -6.03 8.93
C THR A 6 3.71 -4.69 8.47
N PHE A 7 4.49 -3.90 7.72
CA PHE A 7 4.04 -2.62 7.15
C PHE A 7 2.95 -2.79 6.10
N HIS A 8 3.06 -3.80 5.23
CA HIS A 8 2.04 -4.10 4.23
C HIS A 8 0.74 -4.59 4.87
N ASN A 9 0.83 -5.48 5.85
CA ASN A 9 -0.35 -5.93 6.61
C ASN A 9 -1.01 -4.78 7.38
N LEU A 10 -0.22 -3.85 7.94
CA LEU A 10 -0.77 -2.67 8.61
C LEU A 10 -1.51 -1.75 7.63
N LEU A 11 -0.96 -1.53 6.43
CA LEU A 11 -1.59 -0.74 5.36
C LEU A 11 -2.89 -1.36 4.86
N GLU A 12 -2.90 -2.68 4.67
CA GLU A 12 -4.08 -3.44 4.26
C GLU A 12 -5.18 -3.38 5.34
N LEU A 13 -4.81 -3.48 6.62
CA LEU A 13 -5.72 -3.31 7.74
C LEU A 13 -6.31 -1.89 7.76
N LEU A 14 -5.47 -0.86 7.54
CA LEU A 14 -5.89 0.54 7.51
C LEU A 14 -6.87 0.80 6.36
N TYR A 15 -6.60 0.21 5.19
CA TYR A 15 -7.50 0.25 4.05
C TYR A 15 -8.85 -0.40 4.38
N TYR A 16 -8.85 -1.57 5.03
CA TYR A 16 -10.09 -2.25 5.42
C TYR A 16 -10.93 -1.43 6.41
N PHE A 17 -10.30 -0.85 7.44
CA PHE A 17 -10.98 0.05 8.37
C PHE A 17 -11.51 1.31 7.68
N GLY A 18 -10.73 1.93 6.80
CA GLY A 18 -11.15 3.07 5.99
C GLY A 18 -12.34 2.74 5.09
N PHE A 19 -12.35 1.54 4.50
CA PHE A 19 -13.44 1.04 3.68
C PHE A 19 -14.72 0.87 4.50
N ALA A 20 -14.63 0.23 5.67
CA ALA A 20 -15.77 0.06 6.57
C ALA A 20 -16.35 1.42 7.04
N ALA A 21 -15.47 2.37 7.37
CA ALA A 21 -15.87 3.74 7.71
C ALA A 21 -16.54 4.45 6.52
N SER A 22 -16.03 4.24 5.30
CA SER A 22 -16.61 4.82 4.08
C SER A 22 -18.03 4.32 3.81
N CYS A 23 -18.29 3.02 4.02
CA CYS A 23 -19.64 2.44 3.90
C CYS A 23 -20.59 3.07 4.93
N ALA A 24 -20.17 3.20 6.19
CA ALA A 24 -20.98 3.83 7.24
C ALA A 24 -21.27 5.31 6.95
N ILE A 25 -20.32 6.04 6.36
CA ILE A 25 -20.49 7.43 5.93
C ILE A 25 -21.47 7.56 4.77
N TYR A 26 -21.43 6.60 3.84
CA TYR A 26 -22.34 6.57 2.69
C TYR A 26 -23.78 6.31 3.13
N GLU A 27 -23.99 5.34 4.03
CA GLU A 27 -25.28 5.03 4.64
C GLU A 27 -25.87 6.21 5.43
N ARG A 28 -25.04 6.97 6.14
CA ARG A 28 -25.48 8.10 6.96
C ARG A 28 -25.85 9.38 6.19
N GLY A 29 -25.81 9.37 4.85
CA GLY A 29 -26.30 10.52 4.09
C GLY A 29 -25.43 11.79 4.22
N LEU A 30 -24.16 11.66 4.60
CA LEU A 30 -23.23 12.80 4.76
C LEU A 30 -23.04 13.60 3.46
N SER A 31 -22.65 14.87 3.59
CA SER A 31 -22.49 15.77 2.45
C SER A 31 -21.54 15.20 1.40
N SER A 32 -21.79 15.57 0.13
CA SER A 32 -20.97 15.14 -1.02
C SER A 32 -19.48 15.41 -0.82
N ASN A 33 -19.12 16.55 -0.23
CA ASN A 33 -17.72 16.92 0.03
C ASN A 33 -17.02 15.92 0.97
N VAL A 34 -17.71 15.45 2.02
CA VAL A 34 -17.15 14.47 2.96
C VAL A 34 -16.96 13.12 2.28
N ARG A 35 -17.90 12.72 1.41
CA ARG A 35 -17.81 11.49 0.63
C ARG A 35 -16.63 11.53 -0.34
N TYR A 36 -16.42 12.64 -1.05
CA TYR A 36 -15.29 12.81 -1.96
C TYR A 36 -13.94 12.82 -1.24
N LEU A 37 -13.86 13.48 -0.07
CA LEU A 37 -12.64 13.48 0.74
C LEU A 37 -12.28 12.05 1.18
N PHE A 38 -13.26 11.25 1.61
CA PHE A 38 -13.02 9.86 1.99
C PHE A 38 -12.59 8.99 0.81
N LEU A 39 -13.23 9.14 -0.35
CA LEU A 39 -12.84 8.46 -1.59
C LEU A 39 -11.40 8.78 -1.99
N PHE A 40 -11.01 10.05 -1.87
CA PHE A 40 -9.65 10.49 -2.13
C PHE A 40 -8.64 9.81 -1.18
N VAL A 41 -8.93 9.77 0.12
CA VAL A 41 -8.08 9.10 1.12
C VAL A 41 -7.95 7.60 0.81
N MET A 42 -9.05 6.93 0.47
CA MET A 42 -9.04 5.50 0.12
C MET A 42 -8.19 5.20 -1.13
N ILE A 43 -8.31 6.03 -2.17
CA ILE A 43 -7.49 5.91 -3.38
C ILE A 43 -6.01 6.16 -3.06
N TYR A 44 -5.71 7.17 -2.24
CA TYR A 44 -4.36 7.51 -1.84
C TYR A 44 -3.68 6.36 -1.09
N VAL A 45 -4.36 5.77 -0.10
CA VAL A 45 -3.84 4.62 0.66
C VAL A 45 -3.54 3.44 -0.27
N ARG A 46 -4.43 3.14 -1.22
CA ARG A 46 -4.23 2.07 -2.20
C ARG A 46 -3.05 2.34 -3.14
N PHE A 47 -2.86 3.59 -3.54
CA PHE A 47 -1.73 3.99 -4.38
C PHE A 47 -0.41 3.89 -3.61
N ALA A 48 -0.38 4.36 -2.37
CA ALA A 48 0.80 4.27 -1.49
C ALA A 48 1.20 2.81 -1.25
N GLU A 49 0.22 1.92 -1.02
CA GLU A 49 0.46 0.49 -0.88
C GLU A 49 1.08 -0.13 -2.14
N LYS A 50 0.49 0.13 -3.30
CA LYS A 50 0.97 -0.41 -4.58
C LYS A 50 2.36 0.09 -4.93
N PHE A 51 2.63 1.37 -4.68
CA PHE A 51 3.94 1.97 -4.88
C PHE A 51 4.98 1.38 -3.92
N SER A 52 4.63 1.20 -2.65
CA SER A 52 5.49 0.56 -1.64
C SER A 52 5.90 -0.86 -2.07
N ARG A 53 4.94 -1.69 -2.51
CA ARG A 53 5.21 -3.04 -3.04
C ARG A 53 6.10 -3.02 -4.28
N MET A 54 5.89 -2.10 -5.22
CA MET A 54 6.76 -1.96 -6.40
C MET A 54 8.20 -1.58 -6.02
N LEU A 55 8.35 -0.71 -5.03
CA LEU A 55 9.65 -0.23 -4.57
C LEU A 55 10.43 -1.35 -3.87
N ASP A 56 9.78 -2.16 -3.03
CA ASP A 56 10.39 -3.34 -2.40
C ASP A 56 10.79 -4.41 -3.43
N LEU A 57 9.95 -4.63 -4.45
CA LEU A 57 10.26 -5.53 -5.55
C LEU A 57 11.49 -5.05 -6.35
N ALA A 58 11.57 -3.75 -6.65
CA ALA A 58 12.69 -3.16 -7.38
C ALA A 58 14.01 -3.24 -6.59
N VAL A 59 13.96 -3.00 -5.27
CA VAL A 59 15.13 -3.15 -4.38
C VAL A 59 15.58 -4.61 -4.32
N THR A 60 14.64 -5.56 -4.22
CA THR A 60 14.93 -6.98 -4.20
C THR A 60 15.55 -7.46 -5.51
N TYR A 61 15.00 -7.06 -6.66
CA TYR A 61 15.57 -7.35 -7.98
C TYR A 61 16.99 -6.78 -8.12
N LYS A 62 17.21 -5.53 -7.70
CA LYS A 62 18.55 -4.92 -7.74
C LYS A 62 19.56 -5.71 -6.91
N ARG A 63 19.18 -6.15 -5.70
CA ARG A 63 20.03 -7.01 -4.86
C ARG A 63 20.33 -8.34 -5.54
N LEU A 64 19.31 -8.99 -6.13
CA LEU A 64 19.47 -10.28 -6.78
C LEU A 64 20.42 -10.22 -7.99
N ILE A 65 20.26 -9.20 -8.84
CA ILE A 65 21.16 -8.94 -9.99
C ILE A 65 22.59 -8.68 -9.50
N THR A 66 22.76 -7.88 -8.44
CA THR A 66 24.08 -7.58 -7.87
C THR A 66 24.75 -8.84 -7.32
N PHE A 67 24.00 -9.73 -6.66
CA PHE A 67 24.53 -11.01 -6.17
C PHE A 67 24.96 -11.95 -7.31
N ASN A 68 24.15 -12.10 -8.36
CA ASN A 68 24.52 -12.92 -9.51
C ASN A 68 25.78 -12.38 -10.23
N LEU A 69 25.88 -11.05 -10.39
CA LEU A 69 27.08 -10.43 -10.96
C LEU A 69 28.35 -10.66 -10.13
N ILE A 70 28.25 -10.79 -8.82
CA ILE A 70 29.42 -11.07 -7.97
C ILE A 70 29.85 -12.53 -8.12
N LEU A 71 28.90 -13.45 -8.22
CA LEU A 71 29.14 -14.89 -8.39
C LEU A 71 29.73 -15.25 -9.76
N ASP A 72 29.36 -14.55 -10.82
CA ASP A 72 29.92 -14.78 -12.18
C ASP A 72 31.38 -14.30 -12.32
N TYR A 73 31.88 -13.47 -11.39
CA TYR A 73 33.25 -12.92 -11.41
C TYR A 73 34.23 -13.62 -10.46
N THR A 74 33.78 -14.62 -9.70
CA THR A 74 34.59 -15.48 -8.81
C THR A 74 34.67 -16.90 -9.34
#